data_AF-A0A432ZPT3-F1
#
_entry.id   AF-A0A432ZPT3-F1
#
_cell.length_a   1.000
_cell.length_b   1.000
_cell.length_c   1.000
_cell.angle_alpha   90.00
_cell.angle_beta   90.00
_cell.angle_gamma   90.00
#
_symmetry.space_group_name_H-M   'P 1'
#
loop_
_entity.id
_entity.type
_entity.pdbx_description
1 polymer ?
#
loop_
_entity_poly.entity_id
_entity_poly.type
_entity_poly.pdbx_seq_one_letter_code
_entity_poly.pdbx_strand_id
1 'polypeptide(L)'
;MSETGLILNFQNFIVSCWPHLNCIMRDLDWDNEPYFIEDWLQANWELLVEKHLGVDGVLLPSYGYEADTSNRYKKTGTNPSHKIMCSQFNSENKYLFLSFISKNGNALSIEPPFDYLKVKDDQNNVNFIKSDGVKFYLEPFFS
;
A
#
# COMPACT_ATOMS: atom_id res chain seq x y z
N MET A 1 17.58 4.49 -4.57
CA MET A 1 16.25 5.15 -4.65
C MET A 1 15.78 5.34 -3.23
N SER A 2 15.22 6.49 -2.85
CA SER A 2 14.67 6.68 -1.50
C SER A 2 13.38 5.88 -1.32
N GLU A 3 12.99 5.57 -0.09
CA GLU A 3 11.72 4.92 0.27
C GLU A 3 10.54 5.70 -0.31
N THR A 4 10.59 7.03 -0.19
CA THR A 4 9.59 7.93 -0.78
C THR A 4 9.50 7.76 -2.30
N GLY A 5 10.63 7.77 -3.00
CA GLY A 5 10.65 7.56 -4.45
C GLY A 5 10.13 6.18 -4.85
N LEU A 6 10.46 5.15 -4.08
CA LEU A 6 10.02 3.78 -4.33
C LEU A 6 8.50 3.62 -4.20
N ILE A 7 7.94 4.13 -3.10
CA ILE A 7 6.52 4.02 -2.79
C ILE A 7 5.67 4.88 -3.74
N LEU A 8 6.14 6.08 -4.11
CA LEU A 8 5.46 6.89 -5.13
C LEU A 8 5.59 6.31 -6.54
N ASN A 9 6.68 5.62 -6.87
CA ASN A 9 6.77 4.87 -8.13
C ASN A 9 5.76 3.73 -8.18
N PHE A 10 5.50 3.05 -7.06
CA PHE A 10 4.43 2.07 -6.97
C PHE A 10 3.05 2.70 -7.20
N GLN A 11 2.77 3.88 -6.62
CA GLN A 11 1.54 4.64 -6.90
C GLN A 11 1.38 4.94 -8.41
N ASN A 12 2.44 5.43 -9.05
CA ASN A 12 2.42 5.73 -10.47
C ASN A 12 2.22 4.46 -11.31
N PHE A 13 2.83 3.35 -10.91
CA PHE A 13 2.65 2.05 -11.55
C PHE A 13 1.18 1.59 -11.49
N ILE A 14 0.55 1.60 -10.29
CA ILE A 14 -0.84 1.15 -10.16
C ILE A 14 -1.80 2.02 -10.99
N VAL A 15 -1.60 3.35 -11.01
CA VAL A 15 -2.36 4.27 -11.85
C VAL A 15 -2.19 3.94 -13.33
N SER A 16 -0.96 3.67 -13.77
CA SER A 16 -0.63 3.40 -15.17
C SER A 16 -1.18 2.06 -15.66
N CYS A 17 -1.22 1.05 -14.80
CA CYS A 17 -1.76 -0.27 -15.14
C CYS A 17 -3.28 -0.32 -15.11
N TRP A 18 -3.94 0.60 -14.39
CA TRP A 18 -5.37 0.51 -14.11
C TRP A 18 -6.28 0.42 -15.34
N PRO A 19 -6.05 1.16 -16.45
CA PRO A 19 -6.86 1.02 -17.66
C PRO A 19 -6.84 -0.40 -18.24
N HIS A 20 -5.72 -1.10 -18.13
CA HIS A 20 -5.59 -2.49 -18.56
C HIS A 20 -6.20 -3.47 -17.55
N LEU A 21 -6.05 -3.17 -16.26
CA LEU A 21 -6.69 -3.94 -15.19
C LEU A 21 -8.22 -3.91 -15.34
N ASN A 22 -8.78 -2.75 -15.68
CA ASN A 22 -10.21 -2.59 -15.96
C ASN A 22 -10.71 -3.50 -17.10
N CYS A 23 -9.88 -3.81 -18.10
CA CYS A 23 -10.24 -4.78 -19.14
C CYS A 23 -10.35 -6.19 -18.56
N ILE A 24 -9.37 -6.60 -17.77
CA ILE A 24 -9.34 -7.92 -17.11
C ILE A 24 -10.55 -8.05 -16.17
N MET A 25 -10.76 -7.06 -15.32
CA MET A 25 -11.83 -7.01 -14.32
C MET A 25 -13.25 -7.16 -14.88
N ARG A 26 -13.49 -6.72 -16.12
CA ARG A 26 -14.81 -6.85 -16.76
C ARG A 26 -15.16 -8.29 -17.08
N ASP A 27 -14.15 -9.11 -17.31
CA ASP A 27 -14.30 -10.51 -17.71
C ASP A 27 -14.06 -11.47 -16.53
N LEU A 28 -13.77 -10.95 -15.33
CA LEU A 28 -13.56 -11.75 -14.12
C LEU A 28 -14.88 -12.33 -13.61
N ASP A 29 -14.79 -13.57 -13.15
CA ASP A 29 -15.83 -14.22 -12.37
C ASP A 29 -15.70 -13.82 -10.90
N TRP A 30 -16.33 -12.71 -10.54
CA TRP A 30 -16.25 -12.14 -9.19
C TRP A 30 -16.81 -13.06 -8.09
N ASP A 31 -17.62 -14.06 -8.44
CA ASP A 31 -18.08 -15.05 -7.46
C ASP A 31 -16.94 -15.99 -7.04
N ASN A 32 -15.98 -16.23 -7.94
CA ASN A 32 -14.82 -17.09 -7.69
C ASN A 32 -13.53 -16.31 -7.39
N GLU A 33 -13.44 -15.04 -7.81
CA GLU A 33 -12.24 -14.19 -7.65
C GLU A 33 -12.55 -12.84 -6.95
N PRO A 34 -13.21 -12.84 -5.77
CA PRO A 34 -13.67 -11.60 -5.13
C PRO A 34 -12.53 -10.68 -4.64
N TYR A 35 -11.32 -11.22 -4.45
CA TYR A 35 -10.15 -10.50 -3.90
C TYR A 35 -9.04 -10.23 -4.94
N PHE A 36 -9.35 -10.38 -6.23
CA PHE A 36 -8.37 -10.25 -7.29
C PHE A 36 -7.57 -8.93 -7.24
N ILE A 37 -8.23 -7.82 -6.89
CA ILE A 37 -7.59 -6.50 -6.84
C ILE A 37 -6.61 -6.40 -5.69
N GLU A 38 -7.01 -6.85 -4.52
CA GLU A 38 -6.18 -6.91 -3.32
C GLU A 38 -4.95 -7.80 -3.56
N ASP A 39 -5.14 -8.98 -4.14
CA ASP A 39 -4.06 -9.91 -4.46
C ASP A 39 -3.10 -9.33 -5.50
N TRP A 40 -3.63 -8.68 -6.54
CA TRP A 40 -2.81 -8.00 -7.54
C TRP A 40 -1.99 -6.86 -6.94
N LEU A 41 -2.61 -6.03 -6.08
CA LEU A 41 -1.90 -4.94 -5.40
C LEU A 41 -0.82 -5.49 -4.46
N GLN A 42 -1.13 -6.51 -3.67
CA GLN A 42 -0.19 -7.16 -2.74
C GLN A 42 1.00 -7.76 -3.48
N ALA A 43 0.76 -8.51 -4.57
CA ALA A 43 1.82 -9.12 -5.35
C ALA A 43 2.77 -8.06 -5.94
N ASN A 44 2.22 -6.98 -6.48
CA ASN A 44 3.03 -5.88 -7.03
C ASN A 44 3.74 -5.08 -5.93
N TRP A 45 3.15 -4.93 -4.74
CA TRP A 45 3.80 -4.30 -3.59
C TRP A 45 5.03 -5.08 -3.14
N GLU A 46 4.93 -6.41 -3.03
CA GLU A 46 6.07 -7.28 -2.70
C GLU A 46 7.20 -7.17 -3.74
N LEU A 47 6.84 -7.14 -5.02
CA LEU A 47 7.79 -7.13 -6.12
C LEU A 47 8.47 -5.78 -6.31
N LEU A 48 7.71 -4.69 -6.25
CA LEU A 48 8.17 -3.35 -6.62
C LEU A 48 8.64 -2.53 -5.43
N VAL A 49 8.12 -2.79 -4.22
CA VAL A 49 8.48 -2.03 -3.01
C VAL A 49 9.27 -2.88 -2.04
N GLU A 50 8.68 -3.95 -1.48
CA GLU A 50 9.32 -4.71 -0.39
C GLU A 50 10.72 -5.21 -0.78
N LYS A 51 10.85 -5.80 -1.98
CA LYS A 51 12.13 -6.31 -2.51
C LYS A 51 13.21 -5.23 -2.68
N HIS A 52 12.83 -3.96 -2.78
CA HIS A 52 13.71 -2.87 -3.20
C HIS A 52 14.03 -1.88 -2.07
N LEU A 53 13.63 -2.16 -0.83
CA LEU A 53 13.93 -1.33 0.36
C LEU A 53 15.41 -1.35 0.78
N GLY A 54 16.26 -2.13 0.12
CA GLY A 54 17.72 -2.10 0.30
C GLY A 54 18.21 -2.71 1.62
N VAL A 55 17.36 -3.41 2.36
CA VAL A 55 17.69 -4.10 3.61
C VAL A 55 17.27 -5.56 3.49
N ASP A 56 18.24 -6.46 3.60
CA ASP A 56 17.99 -7.89 3.52
C ASP A 56 17.10 -8.37 4.68
N GLY A 57 16.13 -9.23 4.35
CA GLY A 57 15.22 -9.80 5.35
C GLY A 57 14.08 -8.88 5.80
N VAL A 58 13.95 -7.67 5.24
CA VAL A 58 12.78 -6.82 5.49
C VAL A 58 11.51 -7.49 4.96
N LEU A 59 10.48 -7.44 5.80
CA LEU A 59 9.12 -7.86 5.48
C LEU A 59 8.18 -6.77 5.97
N LEU A 60 7.42 -6.19 5.05
CA LEU A 60 6.41 -5.17 5.34
C LEU A 60 5.05 -5.80 5.58
N PRO A 61 4.11 -5.17 6.31
CA PRO A 61 2.75 -5.68 6.38
C PRO A 61 2.15 -5.85 4.98
N SER A 62 1.22 -6.80 4.82
CA SER A 62 0.47 -6.93 3.58
C SER A 62 -0.22 -5.60 3.27
N TYR A 63 -0.17 -5.21 2.00
CA TYR A 63 -0.73 -4.00 1.44
C TYR A 63 -2.25 -4.15 1.28
N GLY A 64 -3.02 -3.11 1.63
CA GLY A 64 -4.47 -3.08 1.41
C GLY A 64 -5.32 -3.44 2.65
N TYR A 65 -6.58 -3.82 2.41
CA TYR A 65 -7.55 -4.12 3.48
C TYR A 65 -7.29 -5.51 4.08
N GLU A 66 -7.50 -5.64 5.40
CA GLU A 66 -7.31 -6.90 6.16
C GLU A 66 -6.03 -7.64 5.81
N ALA A 67 -4.89 -6.96 6.03
CA ALA A 67 -3.55 -7.48 5.85
C ALA A 67 -3.33 -8.82 6.57
N ASP A 68 -3.70 -9.92 5.90
CA ASP A 68 -3.38 -11.27 6.33
C ASP A 68 -2.01 -11.65 5.74
N THR A 69 -1.16 -12.19 6.59
CA THR A 69 0.13 -12.77 6.21
C THR A 69 -0.02 -13.99 5.29
N SER A 70 -1.21 -14.60 5.23
CA SER A 70 -1.55 -15.66 4.30
C SER A 70 -1.58 -15.19 2.83
N ASN A 71 -1.86 -13.90 2.58
CA ASN A 71 -1.93 -13.32 1.23
C ASN A 71 -0.54 -13.04 0.63
N ARG A 72 0.55 -13.37 1.35
CA ARG A 72 1.91 -13.20 0.83
C ARG A 72 2.26 -14.28 -0.17
N TYR A 73 2.87 -13.90 -1.29
CA TYR A 73 3.29 -14.85 -2.31
C TYR A 73 4.61 -15.54 -1.97
N LYS A 74 5.60 -14.80 -1.45
CA LYS A 74 6.95 -15.35 -1.21
C LYS A 74 7.19 -15.92 0.18
N LYS A 75 6.50 -15.40 1.19
CA LYS A 75 6.72 -15.75 2.61
C LYS A 75 5.41 -15.85 3.38
N THR A 76 4.48 -16.64 2.84
CA THR A 76 3.16 -16.94 3.44
C THR A 76 3.28 -17.22 4.94
N GLY A 77 2.44 -16.56 5.73
CA GLY A 77 2.38 -16.74 7.18
C GLY A 77 3.54 -16.12 7.99
N THR A 78 4.47 -15.41 7.34
CA THR A 78 5.59 -14.77 8.05
C THR A 78 5.20 -13.38 8.54
N ASN A 79 5.46 -13.12 9.82
CA ASN A 79 5.22 -11.82 10.45
C ASN A 79 6.09 -10.72 9.83
N PRO A 80 5.56 -9.51 9.66
CA PRO A 80 6.33 -8.38 9.18
C PRO A 80 7.40 -7.97 10.21
N SER A 81 8.58 -7.60 9.73
CA SER A 81 9.69 -7.12 10.57
C SER A 81 9.76 -5.60 10.64
N HIS A 82 9.25 -4.92 9.62
CA HIS A 82 9.28 -3.47 9.50
C HIS A 82 7.92 -2.95 9.02
N LYS A 83 7.70 -1.66 9.18
CA LYS A 83 6.52 -0.92 8.74
C LYS A 83 6.93 0.32 7.95
N ILE A 84 6.04 0.76 7.07
CA ILE A 84 6.19 2.04 6.39
C ILE A 84 5.46 3.10 7.21
N MET A 85 6.20 4.10 7.68
CA MET A 85 5.66 5.31 8.27
C MET A 85 5.62 6.41 7.22
N CYS A 86 4.73 7.38 7.40
CA CYS A 86 4.64 8.55 6.54
C CYS A 86 4.26 9.81 7.31
N SER A 87 4.63 10.97 6.77
CA SER A 87 4.17 12.27 7.26
C SER A 87 4.08 13.29 6.12
N GLN A 88 3.22 14.29 6.28
CA GLN A 88 3.18 15.42 5.36
C GLN A 88 4.41 16.32 5.58
N PHE A 89 4.88 16.99 4.52
CA PHE A 89 5.95 18.00 4.65
C PHE A 89 5.58 19.01 5.74
N ASN A 90 6.53 19.31 6.61
CA ASN A 90 6.38 20.24 7.74
C ASN A 90 5.41 19.77 8.84
N SER A 91 4.95 18.52 8.81
CA SER A 91 4.23 17.90 9.93
C SER A 91 5.16 17.01 10.74
N GLU A 92 5.07 17.11 12.06
CA GLU A 92 5.73 16.17 12.98
C GLU A 92 4.90 14.89 13.17
N ASN A 93 3.63 14.88 12.75
CA ASN A 93 2.76 13.73 12.89
C ASN A 93 3.17 12.62 11.93
N LYS A 94 3.53 11.47 12.47
CA LYS A 94 3.81 10.25 11.72
C LYS A 94 2.60 9.33 11.77
N TYR A 95 2.32 8.71 10.64
CA TYR A 95 1.26 7.72 10.51
C TYR A 95 1.80 6.43 9.89
N LEU A 96 1.28 5.30 10.33
CA LEU A 96 1.50 4.02 9.67
C LEU A 96 0.79 4.03 8.31
N PHE A 97 1.54 3.90 7.22
CA PHE A 97 0.98 3.78 5.89
C PHE A 97 0.36 2.40 5.69
N LEU A 98 -0.85 2.36 5.14
CA LEU A 98 -1.56 1.10 4.84
C LEU A 98 -1.73 0.88 3.33
N SER A 99 -2.26 1.88 2.63
CA SER A 99 -2.49 1.80 1.19
C SER A 99 -2.71 3.17 0.55
N PHE A 100 -2.62 3.22 -0.77
CA PHE A 100 -3.13 4.31 -1.58
C PHE A 100 -4.63 4.07 -1.83
N ILE A 101 -5.40 5.16 -1.83
CA ILE A 101 -6.84 5.13 -2.11
C ILE A 101 -7.25 6.41 -2.85
N SER A 102 -8.44 6.40 -3.41
CA SER A 102 -9.10 7.61 -3.91
C SER A 102 -10.20 8.05 -2.96
N LYS A 103 -10.47 9.35 -2.96
CA LYS A 103 -11.62 9.93 -2.26
C LYS A 103 -12.44 10.76 -3.24
N ASN A 104 -13.68 10.33 -3.48
CA ASN A 104 -14.65 11.06 -4.29
C ASN A 104 -15.83 11.50 -3.42
N GLY A 105 -15.82 12.77 -3.00
CA GLY A 105 -16.74 13.27 -1.98
C GLY A 105 -16.56 12.52 -0.65
N ASN A 106 -17.59 11.76 -0.26
CA ASN A 106 -17.57 10.93 0.95
C ASN A 106 -17.22 9.45 0.66
N ALA A 107 -17.15 9.06 -0.61
CA ALA A 107 -16.80 7.70 -0.99
C ALA A 107 -15.27 7.52 -1.01
N LEU A 108 -14.83 6.36 -0.51
CA LEU A 108 -13.44 5.91 -0.58
C LEU A 108 -13.41 4.68 -1.47
N SER A 109 -12.44 4.63 -2.39
CA SER A 109 -12.33 3.52 -3.34
C SER A 109 -10.88 3.13 -3.61
N ILE A 110 -10.70 1.85 -3.97
CA ILE A 110 -9.43 1.28 -4.44
C ILE A 110 -9.47 1.33 -5.96
N GLU A 111 -9.35 2.54 -6.50
CA GLU A 111 -9.28 2.82 -7.94
C GLU A 111 -8.58 4.18 -8.12
N PRO A 112 -8.12 4.56 -9.33
CA PRO A 112 -7.50 5.85 -9.59
C PRO A 112 -8.41 7.04 -9.22
N PRO A 113 -7.82 8.20 -8.86
CA PRO A 113 -6.42 8.59 -9.06
C PRO A 113 -5.41 8.15 -7.98
N PHE A 114 -5.84 7.46 -6.92
CA PHE A 114 -5.00 7.05 -5.79
C PHE A 114 -4.34 8.22 -5.05
N ASP A 115 -5.00 9.39 -5.00
CA ASP A 115 -4.46 10.66 -4.53
C ASP A 115 -4.53 10.88 -3.00
N TYR A 116 -4.95 9.85 -2.27
CA TYR A 116 -4.96 9.80 -0.81
C TYR A 116 -4.22 8.57 -0.29
N LEU A 117 -3.75 8.68 0.94
CA LEU A 117 -3.18 7.60 1.72
C LEU A 117 -4.18 7.19 2.79
N LYS A 118 -4.46 5.90 2.90
CA LYS A 118 -5.06 5.31 4.09
C LYS A 118 -3.94 5.07 5.10
N VAL A 119 -4.07 5.64 6.29
CA VAL A 119 -3.03 5.60 7.32
C VAL A 119 -3.62 5.30 8.70
N LYS A 120 -2.80 4.83 9.65
CA LYS A 120 -3.15 4.69 11.07
C LYS A 120 -2.32 5.63 11.93
N ASP A 121 -2.95 6.28 12.89
CA ASP A 121 -2.23 7.04 13.93
C ASP A 121 -1.74 6.13 15.06
N ASP A 122 -1.14 6.73 16.09
CA ASP A 122 -0.62 6.06 17.28
C ASP A 122 -1.71 5.40 18.14
N GLN A 123 -2.95 5.85 18.00
CA GLN A 123 -4.14 5.34 18.67
C GLN A 123 -4.86 4.27 17.83
N ASN A 124 -4.28 3.85 16.71
CA ASN A 124 -4.85 2.93 15.73
C ASN A 124 -6.09 3.44 14.99
N ASN A 125 -6.41 4.74 15.07
CA ASN A 125 -7.49 5.30 14.26
C ASN A 125 -7.06 5.38 12.80
N VAL A 126 -7.98 4.99 11.92
CA VAL A 126 -7.77 5.09 10.48
C VAL A 126 -8.06 6.51 10.02
N ASN A 127 -7.08 7.12 9.36
CA ASN A 127 -7.12 8.46 8.82
C ASN A 127 -6.85 8.44 7.32
N PHE A 128 -7.21 9.53 6.64
CA PHE A 128 -7.00 9.70 5.21
C PHE A 128 -6.33 11.03 4.93
N ILE A 129 -5.11 11.00 4.40
CA ILE A 129 -4.32 12.19 4.11
C ILE A 129 -4.02 12.27 2.61
N LYS A 130 -3.89 13.48 2.05
CA LYS A 130 -3.49 13.64 0.64
C LYS A 130 -2.10 13.06 0.43
N SER A 131 -1.88 12.38 -0.70
CA SER A 131 -0.58 11.83 -1.07
C SER A 131 0.43 12.89 -1.48
N ASP A 132 -0.05 14.07 -1.92
CA ASP A 132 0.81 15.19 -2.27
C ASP A 132 1.60 15.66 -1.06
N GLY A 133 2.90 15.89 -1.28
CA GLY A 133 3.77 16.38 -0.24
C GLY A 133 3.99 15.41 0.93
N VAL A 134 4.00 14.10 0.69
CA VAL A 134 4.27 13.09 1.73
C VAL A 134 5.71 12.55 1.63
N LYS A 135 6.32 12.34 2.80
CA LYS A 135 7.55 11.56 2.95
C LYS A 135 7.25 10.21 3.57
N PHE A 136 7.95 9.18 3.10
CA PHE A 136 7.88 7.82 3.63
C PHE A 136 9.20 7.41 4.27
N TYR A 137 9.09 6.57 5.30
CA TYR A 137 10.19 6.09 6.12
C TYR A 137 9.98 4.61 6.46
N LEU A 138 11.07 3.85 6.54
CA LEU A 138 11.06 2.48 7.03
C LEU A 138 11.39 2.46 8.52
N GLU A 139 10.56 1.80 9.34
CA GLU A 139 10.82 1.62 10.78
C GLU A 139 10.65 0.14 11.18
N PRO A 140 11.47 -0.42 12.07
CA PRO A 140 11.26 -1.77 12.59
C PRO A 140 10.01 -1.83 13.51
N PHE A 141 9.39 -3.00 13.63
CA PHE A 141 8.30 -3.22 14.60
C PHE A 141 8.80 -3.35 16.04
N PHE A 142 10.03 -3.82 16.23
CA PHE A 142 10.67 -3.99 17.54
C PHE A 142 11.92 -3.12 17.57
N SER A 143 11.93 -2.12 18.44
CA SER A 143 13.08 -1.26 18.77
C SER A 143 13.36 -1.36 20.27
#